data_AF-A0A318AW72-F1
#
_entry.id   AF-A0A318AW72-F1
#
_cell.length_a   1.000
_cell.length_b   1.000
_cell.length_c   1.000
_cell.angle_alpha   90.00
_cell.angle_beta   90.00
_cell.angle_gamma   90.00
#
_symmetry.space_group_name_H-M   'P 1'
#
loop_
_entity.id
_entity.type
_entity.pdbx_description
1 polymer ?
#
loop_
_entity_poly.entity_id
_entity_poly.type
_entity_poly.pdbx_seq_one_letter_code
_entity_poly.pdbx_strand_id
1 'polypeptide(L)'
;SCAPLPSAPVAVSLSWTRRAPDFASLQRLCAGAQVVVLRGPRPAVLPAACHDAVVLAGEDFAAGGSAELWRRRDGWWIVWAQPLRGARPWVATADRNAQEPGG
;
A
#
# COMPACT_ATOMS: atom_id res chain seq x y z
N SER A 1 -2.62 -1.08 -17.63
CA SER A 1 -3.23 -1.26 -16.30
C SER A 1 -3.97 -2.58 -16.27
N CYS A 2 -4.45 -3.02 -15.11
CA CYS A 2 -5.42 -4.10 -14.97
C CYS A 2 -6.58 -3.64 -14.07
N ALA A 3 -7.71 -4.36 -14.18
CA ALA A 3 -8.89 -4.21 -13.34
C ALA A 3 -9.35 -5.61 -12.92
N PRO A 4 -9.98 -5.75 -11.75
CA PRO A 4 -10.45 -7.03 -11.27
C PRO A 4 -11.63 -7.52 -12.10
N LEU A 5 -11.71 -8.84 -12.28
CA LEU A 5 -12.94 -9.48 -12.76
C LEU A 5 -13.98 -9.51 -11.64
N PRO A 6 -15.29 -9.57 -11.96
CA PRO A 6 -16.35 -9.69 -10.94
C PRO A 6 -16.20 -10.89 -10.00
N SER A 7 -15.54 -11.96 -10.46
CA SER A 7 -15.27 -13.17 -9.70
C SER A 7 -13.96 -13.13 -8.89
N ALA A 8 -13.21 -12.03 -8.93
CA ALA A 8 -11.95 -11.92 -8.21
C ALA A 8 -12.19 -12.01 -6.70
N PRO A 9 -11.52 -12.94 -5.97
CA PRO A 9 -11.71 -13.08 -4.51
C PRO A 9 -11.26 -11.83 -3.75
N VAL A 10 -10.33 -11.08 -4.34
CA VAL A 10 -9.92 -9.75 -3.92
C VAL A 10 -9.89 -8.85 -5.15
N ALA A 11 -10.64 -7.76 -5.10
CA ALA A 11 -10.78 -6.85 -6.22
C ALA A 11 -9.68 -5.78 -6.20
N VAL A 12 -8.58 -6.04 -6.90
CA VAL A 12 -7.42 -5.13 -7.00
C VAL A 12 -7.25 -4.64 -8.43
N SER A 13 -7.06 -3.32 -8.57
CA SER A 13 -6.67 -2.66 -9.82
C SER A 13 -5.25 -2.12 -9.73
N LEU A 14 -4.54 -2.07 -10.85
CA LEU A 14 -3.17 -1.56 -10.89
C LEU A 14 -2.88 -0.79 -12.18
N SER A 15 -2.31 0.41 -12.02
CA SER A 15 -1.68 1.17 -13.10
C SER A 15 -0.16 1.16 -12.98
N TRP A 16 0.50 0.57 -13.99
CA TRP A 16 1.95 0.45 -14.09
C TRP A 16 2.65 1.72 -14.63
N THR A 17 1.88 2.76 -14.97
CA THR A 17 2.41 3.98 -15.61
C THR A 17 3.03 4.91 -14.59
N ARG A 18 4.12 5.58 -14.96
CA ARG A 18 4.75 6.63 -14.12
C ARG A 18 3.98 7.96 -14.14
N ARG A 19 3.06 8.15 -15.10
CA ARG A 19 2.15 9.31 -15.17
C ARG A 19 0.88 9.02 -14.37
N ALA A 20 0.32 10.07 -13.78
CA ALA A 20 -1.03 10.04 -13.19
C ALA A 20 -2.05 9.63 -14.26
N PRO A 21 -2.99 8.72 -13.96
CA PRO A 21 -4.12 8.46 -14.84
C PRO A 21 -5.03 9.71 -14.90
N ASP A 22 -5.63 9.95 -16.07
CA ASP A 22 -6.72 10.93 -16.18
C ASP A 22 -7.96 10.49 -15.40
N PHE A 23 -8.92 11.41 -15.23
CA PHE A 23 -10.12 11.19 -14.43
C PHE A 23 -10.91 9.96 -14.90
N ALA A 24 -11.14 9.80 -16.20
CA ALA A 24 -11.91 8.70 -16.76
C ALA A 24 -11.19 7.35 -16.57
N SER A 25 -9.87 7.33 -16.71
CA SER A 25 -9.06 6.13 -16.49
C SER A 25 -9.00 5.76 -15.01
N LEU A 26 -8.86 6.74 -14.11
CA LEU A 26 -8.93 6.50 -12.67
C LEU A 26 -10.31 5.98 -12.26
N GLN A 27 -11.39 6.54 -12.80
CA GLN A 27 -12.76 6.08 -12.54
C GLN A 27 -12.92 4.60 -12.92
N ARG A 28 -12.39 4.18 -14.08
CA ARG A 28 -12.41 2.77 -14.50
C ARG A 28 -11.56 1.86 -13.61
N LEU A 29 -10.44 2.34 -13.08
CA LEU A 29 -9.62 1.57 -12.16
C LEU A 29 -10.33 1.37 -10.81
N CYS A 30 -11.05 2.37 -10.34
CA CYS A 30 -11.81 2.28 -9.08
C CYS A 30 -13.12 1.51 -9.24
N ALA A 31 -13.68 1.45 -10.45
CA ALA A 31 -14.90 0.71 -10.73
C ALA A 31 -14.74 -0.78 -10.37
N GLY A 32 -15.39 -1.19 -9.28
CA GLY A 32 -15.38 -2.58 -8.78
C GLY A 32 -14.11 -2.98 -8.03
N ALA A 33 -13.16 -2.06 -7.79
CA ALA A 33 -11.95 -2.33 -7.05
C ALA A 33 -12.07 -1.89 -5.59
N GLN A 34 -11.53 -2.71 -4.69
CA GLN A 34 -11.38 -2.39 -3.27
C GLN A 34 -10.01 -1.78 -2.96
N VAL A 35 -9.01 -2.11 -3.78
CA VAL A 35 -7.66 -1.54 -3.72
C VAL A 35 -7.23 -1.11 -5.12
N VAL A 36 -6.73 0.11 -5.25
CA VAL A 36 -6.21 0.67 -6.49
C VAL A 36 -4.77 1.09 -6.27
N VAL A 37 -3.85 0.46 -7.00
CA VAL A 37 -2.42 0.77 -6.92
C VAL A 37 -2.02 1.59 -8.15
N LEU A 38 -1.42 2.76 -7.92
CA LEU A 38 -0.89 3.63 -8.95
C LEU A 38 0.64 3.71 -8.78
N ARG A 39 1.38 3.33 -9.82
CA ARG A 39 2.83 3.56 -9.84
C ARG A 39 3.17 5.05 -9.93
N GLY A 40 2.36 5.80 -10.66
CA GLY A 40 2.49 7.24 -10.83
C GLY A 40 1.91 8.03 -9.66
N PRO A 41 2.03 9.37 -9.71
CA PRO A 41 1.51 10.24 -8.67
C PRO A 41 -0.02 10.17 -8.56
N ARG A 42 -0.54 10.50 -7.38
CA ARG A 42 -1.97 10.59 -7.13
C ARG A 42 -2.60 11.73 -7.94
N PRO A 43 -3.68 11.49 -8.71
CA PRO A 43 -4.42 12.59 -9.33
C PRO A 43 -4.99 13.56 -8.29
N ALA A 44 -5.01 14.85 -8.62
CA ALA A 44 -5.48 15.90 -7.70
C ALA A 44 -6.96 15.76 -7.32
N VAL A 45 -7.76 15.14 -8.18
CA VAL A 45 -9.20 14.90 -7.96
C VAL A 45 -9.46 13.41 -8.08
N LEU A 46 -10.05 12.83 -7.03
CA LEU A 46 -10.51 11.45 -7.04
C LEU A 46 -11.97 11.41 -7.51
N PRO A 47 -12.32 10.56 -8.51
CA PRO A 47 -13.69 10.23 -8.83
C PRO A 47 -14.42 9.62 -7.63
N ALA A 48 -15.73 9.82 -7.54
CA ALA A 48 -16.56 9.23 -6.49
C ALA A 48 -16.43 7.71 -6.38
N ALA A 49 -16.19 7.02 -7.51
CA ALA A 49 -15.94 5.58 -7.56
C ALA A 49 -14.74 5.13 -6.71
N CYS A 50 -13.83 6.03 -6.36
CA CYS A 50 -12.65 5.73 -5.55
C CYS A 50 -12.84 5.99 -4.05
N HIS A 51 -13.95 6.57 -3.61
CA HIS A 51 -14.11 7.00 -2.21
C HIS A 51 -14.04 5.85 -1.21
N ASP A 52 -14.58 4.68 -1.58
CA ASP A 52 -14.57 3.48 -0.73
C ASP A 52 -13.37 2.56 -1.00
N ALA A 53 -12.51 2.93 -1.96
CA ALA A 53 -11.34 2.15 -2.33
C ALA A 53 -10.08 2.66 -1.62
N VAL A 54 -9.21 1.74 -1.23
CA VAL A 54 -7.86 2.09 -0.81
C VAL A 54 -7.05 2.46 -2.05
N VAL A 55 -6.74 3.73 -2.23
CA VAL A 55 -5.87 4.21 -3.31
C VAL A 55 -4.45 4.38 -2.78
N LEU A 56 -3.50 3.60 -3.31
CA LEU A 56 -2.07 3.71 -3.04
C LEU A 56 -1.36 4.27 -4.27
N ALA A 57 -0.68 5.40 -4.12
CA ALA A 57 -0.02 6.11 -5.21
C ALA A 57 1.49 6.18 -5.00
N GLY A 58 2.20 6.69 -6.02
CA GLY A 58 3.66 6.76 -6.02
C GLY A 58 4.25 7.46 -4.79
N GLU A 59 3.57 8.47 -4.25
CA GLU A 59 3.97 9.18 -3.03
C GLU A 59 3.94 8.26 -1.80
N ASP A 60 2.94 7.38 -1.70
CA ASP A 60 2.81 6.42 -0.60
C ASP A 60 3.97 5.41 -0.62
N PHE A 61 4.33 4.89 -1.80
CA PHE A 61 5.47 3.98 -1.96
C PHE A 61 6.82 4.69 -1.81
N ALA A 62 6.92 5.98 -2.17
CA ALA A 62 8.14 6.76 -1.93
C ALA A 62 8.41 6.95 -0.42
N ALA A 63 7.36 7.13 0.37
CA ALA A 63 7.48 7.24 1.83
C ALA A 63 7.62 5.88 2.53
N GLY A 64 6.79 4.91 2.16
CA GLY A 64 6.63 3.64 2.88
C GLY A 64 7.40 2.45 2.29
N GLY A 65 8.01 2.59 1.12
CA GLY A 65 8.70 1.49 0.43
C GLY A 65 7.69 0.47 -0.09
N SER A 66 7.78 -0.79 0.35
CA SER A 66 6.79 -1.83 0.01
C SER A 66 5.66 -1.88 1.05
N ALA A 67 4.46 -2.20 0.60
CA ALA A 67 3.28 -2.38 1.44
C ALA A 67 2.84 -3.85 1.47
N GLU A 68 2.50 -4.34 2.65
CA GLU A 68 1.73 -5.58 2.83
C GLU A 68 0.29 -5.22 3.21
N LEU A 69 -0.67 -5.90 2.58
CA LEU A 69 -2.10 -5.61 2.72
C LEU A 69 -2.80 -6.77 3.44
N TRP A 70 -3.38 -6.46 4.59
CA TRP A 70 -4.12 -7.40 5.41
C TRP A 70 -5.61 -7.04 5.40
N ARG A 71 -6.45 -7.96 4.92
CA ARG A 71 -7.90 -7.75 4.93
C ARG A 71 -8.46 -7.98 6.34
N ARG A 72 -9.19 -6.99 6.86
CA ARG A 72 -9.90 -7.04 8.15
C ARG A 72 -11.41 -6.93 7.92
N ARG A 73 -12.20 -7.04 9.00
CA ARG A 73 -13.67 -6.97 8.95
C ARG A 73 -14.18 -5.60 8.49
N ASP A 74 -13.46 -4.55 8.83
CA ASP A 74 -13.82 -3.14 8.67
C ASP A 74 -12.95 -2.40 7.64
N GLY A 75 -12.04 -3.10 6.94
CA GLY A 75 -11.22 -2.49 5.91
C GLY A 75 -9.89 -3.20 5.69
N TRP A 76 -8.89 -2.41 5.30
CA TRP A 76 -7.54 -2.87 5.01
C TRP A 76 -6.57 -2.34 6.06
N TRP A 77 -5.76 -3.24 6.62
CA TRP A 77 -4.60 -2.87 7.41
C TRP A 77 -3.35 -2.93 6.54
N ILE A 78 -2.64 -1.81 6.45
CA ILE A 78 -1.47 -1.65 5.59
C ILE A 78 -0.22 -1.59 6.46
N VAL A 79 0.72 -2.48 6.19
CA VAL A 79 2.01 -2.52 6.89
C VAL A 79 3.10 -2.08 5.91
N TRP A 80 3.84 -1.03 6.27
CA TRP A 80 4.89 -0.45 5.44
C TRP A 80 6.27 -0.97 5.84
N ALA A 81 7.08 -1.35 4.85
CA ALA A 81 8.39 -1.93 5.10
C ALA A 81 9.51 -0.91 5.31
N GLN A 82 9.46 0.27 4.69
CA GLN A 82 10.53 1.29 4.80
C GLN A 82 10.80 1.69 6.25
N PRO A 83 9.79 1.98 7.11
CA PRO A 83 10.04 2.36 8.50
C PRO A 83 10.63 1.23 9.36
N LEU A 84 10.49 -0.04 8.92
CA LEU A 84 10.99 -1.22 9.64
C LEU A 84 12.38 -1.66 9.19
N ARG A 85 12.95 -1.03 8.15
CA ARG A 85 14.32 -1.32 7.73
C ARG A 85 15.30 -0.94 8.84
N GLY A 86 16.23 -1.85 9.15
CA GLY A 86 17.22 -1.67 10.21
C GLY A 86 16.75 -2.07 11.61
N ALA A 87 15.43 -2.13 11.87
CA ALA A 87 14.88 -2.63 13.13
C ALA A 87 14.81 -4.17 13.11
N ARG A 88 15.90 -4.80 13.55
CA ARG A 88 16.05 -6.25 13.60
C ARG A 88 15.82 -6.71 15.06
N PRO A 89 14.74 -7.45 15.37
CA PRO A 89 14.42 -7.80 16.75
C PRO A 89 15.54 -8.55 17.49
N TRP A 90 16.35 -9.33 16.77
CA TRP A 90 17.48 -10.07 17.34
C TRP A 90 18.70 -9.20 17.66
N VAL A 91 18.80 -7.97 17.13
CA VAL A 91 19.89 -7.03 17.45
C VAL A 91 19.69 -6.43 18.84
N ALA A 92 18.46 -6.05 19.20
CA ALA A 92 18.17 -5.46 20.51
C ALA A 92 18.41 -6.43 21.69
N THR A 93 18.24 -7.74 21.48
CA THR A 93 18.59 -8.77 22.47
C THR A 93 20.10 -8.95 22.66
N ALA A 94 20.92 -8.70 21.63
CA ALA A 94 22.38 -8.81 21.76
C ALA A 94 22.94 -7.70 22.68
N ASP A 95 22.45 -6.46 22.54
CA ASP A 95 22.87 -5.34 23.40
C ASP A 95 22.44 -5.53 24.86
N ARG A 96 21.25 -6.12 25.10
CA ARG A 96 20.77 -6.44 26.46
C ARG A 96 21.59 -7.51 27.17
N ASN A 97 22.15 -8.47 26.44
CA ASN A 97 23.03 -9.51 27.00
C ASN A 97 24.47 -9.01 27.18
N ALA A 98 24.88 -7.96 26.47
CA ALA A 98 26.18 -7.32 26.64
C ALA A 98 26.24 -6.36 27.85
N GLN A 99 25.07 -5.96 28.38
CA GLN A 99 24.91 -5.06 29.53
C GLN A 99 24.60 -5.84 30.83
N GLU A 100 25.04 -7.08 30.98
CA GLU A 100 25.15 -7.72 32.31
C GLU A 100 26.42 -7.16 32.98
N PRO A 101 26.33 -6.45 34.11
CA PRO A 101 27.52 -6.07 34.84
C PRO A 101 28.14 -7.34 35.42
N GLY A 102 29.36 -7.67 34.96
CA GLY A 102 30.22 -8.61 35.67
C GLY A 102 30.35 -8.16 37.13
N GLY A 103 30.13 -9.09 38.05
CA GLY A 103 30.09 -8.85 39.49
C GLY A 103 31.39 -8.37 40.12
#